data_AF-A0A376J0H3-F1
#
_entry.id   AF-A0A376J0H3-F1
#
_cell.length_a   1.000
_cell.length_b   1.000
_cell.length_c   1.000
_cell.angle_alpha   90.00
_cell.angle_beta   90.00
_cell.angle_gamma   90.00
#
_symmetry.space_group_name_H-M   'P 1'
#
loop_
_entity.id
_entity.type
_entity.pdbx_description
1 polymer ?
#
loop_
_entity_poly.entity_id
_entity_poly.type
_entity_poly.pdbx_seq_one_letter_code
_entity_poly.pdbx_strand_id
1 'polypeptide(L)' 'MPEAPNIAREIVLGTGMNVHTDAYSVSRACATSFQAIANVAESLMAGTIRAGIAGGADSSSVLPIGVSKKTGARAG' A
#
# COMPACT_ATOMS: atom_id res chain seq x y z
N MET A 1 8.83 -8.17 -10.41
CA MET A 1 7.49 -8.03 -9.81
C MET A 1 7.71 -7.71 -8.35
N PRO A 2 7.01 -6.74 -7.72
CA PRO A 2 7.16 -6.52 -6.28
C PRO A 2 6.83 -7.82 -5.54
N GLU A 3 7.57 -8.13 -4.47
CA GLU A 3 7.43 -9.37 -3.70
C GLU A 3 6.05 -9.53 -3.03
N ALA A 4 5.34 -8.43 -2.81
CA ALA A 4 3.99 -8.39 -2.25
C ALA A 4 3.04 -7.66 -3.22
N PRO A 5 2.18 -8.38 -3.97
CA PRO A 5 1.26 -7.74 -4.92
C PRO A 5 0.16 -6.91 -4.24
N ASN A 6 -0.12 -7.16 -2.94
CA ASN A 6 -1.07 -6.40 -2.14
C ASN A 6 -0.52 -6.22 -0.71
N ILE A 7 0.17 -5.11 -0.45
CA ILE A 7 0.79 -4.84 0.85
C ILE A 7 -0.24 -4.82 1.99
N ALA A 8 -1.46 -4.32 1.75
CA ALA A 8 -2.52 -4.35 2.75
C ALA A 8 -2.88 -5.78 3.17
N ARG A 9 -2.85 -6.74 2.23
CA ARG A 9 -3.12 -8.14 2.54
C ARG A 9 -2.00 -8.78 3.36
N GLU A 10 -0.74 -8.48 3.03
CA GLU A 10 0.40 -8.94 3.81
C GLU A 10 0.37 -8.40 5.25
N ILE A 11 -0.13 -7.18 5.46
CA ILE A 11 -0.34 -6.63 6.82
C ILE A 11 -1.36 -7.47 7.59
N VAL A 12 -2.50 -7.84 6.99
CA VAL A 12 -3.49 -8.69 7.66
C VAL A 12 -2.89 -10.05 8.03
N LEU A 13 -2.13 -10.67 7.11
CA LEU A 13 -1.51 -11.98 7.33
C LEU A 13 -0.33 -11.96 8.31
N GLY A 14 0.43 -10.86 8.33
CA GLY A 14 1.61 -10.67 9.18
C GLY A 14 1.31 -10.11 10.57
N THR A 15 0.06 -9.76 10.85
CA THR A 15 -0.39 -9.24 12.15
C THR A 15 -1.38 -10.21 12.82
N GLY A 16 -1.83 -9.89 14.04
CA GLY A 16 -2.85 -10.65 14.77
C GLY A 16 -4.29 -10.42 14.29
N MET A 17 -4.49 -9.84 13.10
CA MET A 17 -5.82 -9.59 12.54
C MET A 17 -6.48 -10.90 12.10
N ASN A 18 -7.82 -10.93 12.07
CA ASN A 18 -8.55 -12.08 11.53
C ASN A 18 -8.19 -12.26 10.05
N VAL A 19 -7.81 -13.48 9.63
CA VAL A 19 -7.45 -13.81 8.25
C VAL A 19 -8.55 -13.51 7.23
N HIS A 20 -9.81 -13.49 7.66
CA HIS A 20 -10.97 -13.13 6.82
C HIS A 20 -11.23 -11.62 6.73
N THR A 21 -10.42 -10.79 7.38
CA THR A 21 -10.50 -9.33 7.23
C THR A 21 -10.13 -8.95 5.80
N ASP A 22 -11.05 -8.23 5.15
CA ASP A 22 -10.82 -7.71 3.80
C ASP A 22 -9.70 -6.65 3.79
N ALA A 23 -8.87 -6.68 2.74
CA ALA A 23 -7.73 -5.79 2.61
C ALA A 23 -7.27 -5.65 1.16
N TYR A 24 -7.09 -4.42 0.72
CA TYR A 24 -6.66 -4.09 -0.63
C TYR A 24 -5.70 -2.90 -0.65
N SER A 25 -4.84 -2.90 -1.65
CA SER A 25 -3.91 -1.79 -1.92
C SER A 25 -4.50 -0.87 -2.98
N VAL A 26 -4.29 0.43 -2.82
CA VAL A 26 -4.60 1.45 -3.83
C VAL A 26 -3.31 2.11 -4.30
N SER A 27 -3.34 2.74 -5.47
CA SER A 27 -2.22 3.53 -5.98
C SER A 27 -2.73 4.82 -6.61
N ARG A 28 -2.21 5.94 -6.13
CA ARG A 28 -2.46 7.30 -6.64
C ARG A 28 -1.22 8.18 -6.43
N ALA A 29 -0.05 7.71 -6.87
CA ALA A 29 1.23 8.41 -6.71
C ALA A 29 1.41 8.96 -5.27
N CYS A 30 1.84 10.22 -5.11
CA CYS A 30 2.00 10.88 -3.82
C CYS A 30 0.71 10.99 -2.99
N ALA A 31 -0.47 10.81 -3.61
CA ALA A 31 -1.78 10.92 -2.96
C ALA A 31 -2.37 9.56 -2.53
N THR A 32 -1.59 8.48 -2.61
CA THR A 32 -2.07 7.12 -2.33
C THR A 32 -2.66 6.96 -0.93
N SER A 33 -1.99 7.48 0.11
CA SER A 33 -2.47 7.40 1.50
C SER A 33 -3.78 8.17 1.70
N PHE A 34 -3.92 9.34 1.06
CA PHE A 34 -5.17 10.11 1.09
C PHE A 34 -6.32 9.36 0.42
N GLN A 35 -6.07 8.66 -0.69
CA GLN A 35 -7.08 7.80 -1.31
C GLN A 35 -7.51 6.67 -0.37
N ALA A 36 -6.56 6.02 0.31
CA ALA A 36 -6.88 4.93 1.25
C ALA A 36 -7.79 5.43 2.39
N ILE A 37 -7.49 6.61 2.94
CA ILE A 37 -8.30 7.25 3.99
C ILE A 37 -9.70 7.58 3.44
N ALA A 38 -9.78 8.18 2.25
CA ALA A 38 -11.07 8.51 1.63
C ALA A 38 -11.94 7.28 1.44
N ASN A 39 -11.39 6.16 0.96
CA ASN A 39 -12.15 4.92 0.79
C ASN A 39 -12.70 4.36 2.11
N VAL A 40 -11.89 4.36 3.17
CA VAL A 40 -12.33 3.88 4.49
C VAL A 40 -13.42 4.80 5.05
N ALA A 41 -13.27 6.12 4.92
CA ALA A 41 -14.28 7.08 5.33
C ALA A 41 -15.59 6.89 4.55
N GLU A 42 -15.52 6.73 3.23
CA GLU A 42 -16.68 6.45 2.38
C GLU A 42 -17.37 5.14 2.76
N SER A 43 -16.61 4.08 3.01
CA SER A 43 -17.15 2.77 3.44
C SER A 43 -17.85 2.83 4.80
N LEU A 44 -17.32 3.65 5.72
CA LEU A 44 -17.95 3.92 7.03
C LEU A 44 -19.25 4.71 6.84
N MET A 45 -19.22 5.78 6.03
CA MET A 45 -20.41 6.60 5.74
C MET A 45 -21.50 5.82 5.00
N ALA A 46 -21.12 4.93 4.10
CA ALA A 46 -22.03 4.04 3.39
C ALA A 46 -22.58 2.90 4.27
N GLY A 47 -22.05 2.74 5.49
CA GLY A 47 -22.45 1.68 6.43
C GLY A 47 -21.99 0.28 6.02
N THR A 48 -21.11 0.15 5.04
CA THR A 48 -20.57 -1.14 4.57
C THR A 48 -19.60 -1.75 5.59
N ILE A 49 -18.89 -0.90 6.35
CA ILE A 49 -18.01 -1.30 7.45
C ILE A 49 -18.35 -0.53 8.73
N ARG A 50 -17.99 -1.11 9.88
CA ARG A 50 -18.12 -0.45 11.20
C ARG A 50 -16.81 0.15 11.70
N ALA A 51 -15.68 -0.35 11.18
CA ALA A 51 -14.33 0.09 11.48
C ALA A 51 -13.43 -0.28 10.29
N GLY A 52 -12.36 0.48 10.09
CA GLY A 52 -11.38 0.21 9.05
C GLY A 52 -10.02 0.84 9.38
N ILE A 53 -8.97 0.32 8.76
CA ILE A 53 -7.60 0.83 8.88
C ILE A 53 -7.19 1.37 7.50
N ALA A 54 -6.67 2.58 7.46
CA ALA A 54 -6.14 3.21 6.25
C ALA A 54 -4.70 3.68 6.48
N GLY A 55 -3.88 3.66 5.43
CA GLY A 55 -2.50 4.10 5.48
C GLY A 55 -1.81 4.01 4.13
N GLY A 56 -0.51 4.25 4.13
CA GLY A 56 0.35 4.07 2.96
C GLY A 56 1.76 3.74 3.42
N ALA A 57 2.47 2.98 2.60
CA ALA A 57 3.88 2.68 2.80
C ALA A 57 4.60 2.85 1.46
N ASP A 58 5.86 3.27 1.52
CA ASP A 58 6.74 3.43 0.37
C ASP A 58 8.14 2.93 0.74
N SER A 59 8.91 2.51 -0.27
CA SER A 59 10.28 2.04 -0.08
C SER A 59 11.17 2.58 -1.19
N SER A 60 12.18 3.37 -0.81
CA SER A 60 13.17 3.92 -1.75
C SER A 60 14.37 3.01 -1.99
N SER A 61 14.47 1.88 -1.27
CA SER A 61 15.60 0.94 -1.37
C SER A 61 15.39 -0.13 -2.43
N VAL A 62 14.13 -0.49 -2.70
CA VAL A 62 13.76 -1.47 -3.72
C VAL A 62 13.46 -0.71 -5.00
N LEU A 63 14.49 -0.46 -5.79
CA LEU A 63 14.30 0.13 -7.12
C LEU A 63 13.49 -0.85 -7.97
N PRO A 64 12.31 -0.45 -8.51
CA PRO A 64 11.58 -1.30 -9.42
C PRO A 64 12.50 -1.62 -10.60
N ILE A 65 12.68 -2.92 -10.83
CA ILE A 65 13.49 -3.50 -11.91
C ILE A 65 13.12 -2.81 -13.22
N GLY A 66 13.94 -1.84 -13.64
CA GLY A 66 13.57 -0.86 -14.66
C GLY A 66 14.56 0.30 -14.81
N VAL A 67 15.42 0.56 -13.82
CA VAL A 67 16.59 1.43 -14.04
C VAL A 67 17.64 0.63 -14.82
N SER A 68 17.84 0.96 -16.10
CA SER A 68 19.01 0.48 -16.84
C SER A 68 20.26 0.82 -16.02
N LYS A 69 21.20 -0.12 -15.87
CA LYS A 69 22.43 -0.02 -15.06
C LYS A 69 23.34 1.19 -15.37
N LYS A 70 22.97 2.07 -16.31
CA LYS A 70 23.78 3.17 -16.82
C LYS A 70 23.56 4.54 -16.15
N THR A 71 22.59 4.70 -15.24
CA THR A 71 22.39 6.01 -14.57
C THR A 71 22.95 6.06 -13.13
N GLY A 72 23.71 5.04 -12.73
CA GLY A 72 24.50 5.07 -11.49
C GLY A 72 25.87 5.72 -11.68
N ALA A 73 25.94 6.89 -12.33
CA ALA A 73 27.16 7.68 -12.31
C ALA A 73 27.32 8.24 -10.89
N ARG A 74 28.27 7.69 -10.13
CA ARG A 74 28.73 8.24 -8.86
C ARG A 74 29.13 9.70 -9.09
N ALA A 75 28.42 10.63 -8.46
CA ALA A 75 28.98 11.94 -8.17
C ALA A 75 29.86 11.75 -6.93
N GLY A 76 31.14 11.51 -7.17
CA GLY A 76 32.22 11.37 -6.20
C GLY A 76 33.54 11.41 -6.93
#